data_AF-A0A938VXY0-F1
#
_entry.id   AF-A0A938VXY0-F1
#
_cell.length_a   1.000
_cell.length_b   1.000
_cell.length_c   1.000
_cell.angle_alpha   90.00
_cell.angle_beta   90.00
_cell.angle_gamma   90.00
#
_symmetry.space_group_name_H-M   'P 1'
#
loop_
_entity.id
_entity.type
_entity.pdbx_description
1 polymer ?
#
loop_
_entity_poly.entity_id
_entity_poly.type
_entity_poly.pdbx_seq_one_letter_code
_entity_poly.pdbx_strand_id
1 'polypeptide(L)'
;MKGRDIQRGEKLFSSQRWEQRTEAMRAVARLIMESPCRAFVVVVDKRDLPEYVATDTDLYRIAFWLLLDILEAELVALHDDGLLMADMRSDLHSSVQDRRLIDAFQDWVASRAGQTHFVQVPWFGFSAFYAGLQLADFVAYLTDVASGAGEANTRQQELHDAFALLQSKVRIVRIP
;
A
#
# COMPACT_ATOMS: atom_id res chain seq x y z
N MET A 1 -8.13 -10.54 3.64
CA MET A 1 -8.69 -10.39 2.28
C MET A 1 -7.69 -9.62 1.43
N LYS A 2 -7.25 -10.15 0.28
CA LYS A 2 -6.31 -9.47 -0.63
C LYS A 2 -6.94 -9.32 -2.02
N GLY A 3 -6.71 -8.21 -2.72
CA GLY A 3 -7.27 -7.98 -4.05
C GLY A 3 -6.95 -9.09 -5.05
N ARG A 4 -5.71 -9.59 -5.01
CA ARG A 4 -5.26 -10.74 -5.80
C ARG A 4 -6.06 -12.01 -5.50
N ASP A 5 -6.33 -12.31 -4.23
CA ASP A 5 -7.08 -13.51 -3.83
C ASP A 5 -8.52 -13.46 -4.37
N ILE A 6 -9.14 -12.27 -4.37
CA ILE A 6 -10.46 -12.06 -4.97
C ILE A 6 -10.39 -12.28 -6.48
N GLN A 7 -9.41 -11.68 -7.17
CA GLN A 7 -9.27 -11.81 -8.63
C GLN A 7 -9.07 -13.26 -9.07
N ARG A 8 -8.27 -14.03 -8.31
CA ARG A 8 -7.93 -15.42 -8.64
C ARG A 8 -8.96 -16.43 -8.15
N GLY A 9 -9.84 -16.03 -7.22
CA GLY A 9 -10.81 -16.95 -6.65
C GLY A 9 -10.13 -17.91 -5.68
N GLU A 10 -9.23 -17.38 -4.86
CA GLU A 10 -8.48 -18.17 -3.88
C GLU A 10 -9.14 -18.05 -2.50
N LYS A 11 -8.86 -19.01 -1.62
CA LYS A 11 -9.32 -19.04 -0.22
C LYS A 11 -10.85 -18.93 -0.13
N LEU A 12 -11.36 -17.86 0.49
CA LEU A 12 -12.78 -17.57 0.68
C LEU A 12 -13.54 -17.37 -0.64
N PHE A 13 -12.83 -17.13 -1.75
CA PHE A 13 -13.42 -16.84 -3.06
C PHE A 13 -13.41 -18.05 -4.00
N SER A 14 -12.98 -19.23 -3.54
CA SER A 14 -12.83 -20.44 -4.36
C SER A 14 -14.11 -21.00 -4.97
N SER A 15 -15.26 -20.78 -4.31
CA SER A 15 -16.57 -21.19 -4.82
C SER A 15 -17.30 -20.09 -5.61
N GLN A 16 -16.71 -18.90 -5.71
CA GLN A 16 -17.38 -17.74 -6.30
C GLN A 16 -17.10 -17.61 -7.81
N ARG A 17 -18.15 -17.32 -8.57
CA ARG A 17 -18.02 -16.99 -10.00
C ARG A 17 -17.37 -15.62 -10.19
N TRP A 18 -16.92 -15.34 -11.41
CA TRP A 18 -16.23 -14.08 -11.71
C TRP A 18 -17.10 -12.85 -11.37
N GLU A 19 -18.38 -12.90 -11.70
CA GLU A 19 -19.34 -11.81 -11.48
C GLU A 19 -19.54 -11.52 -9.99
N GLN A 20 -19.54 -12.56 -9.16
CA GLN A 20 -19.63 -12.42 -7.70
C GLN A 20 -18.35 -11.79 -7.13
N ARG A 21 -17.19 -12.16 -7.68
CA ARG A 21 -15.89 -11.64 -7.25
C ARG A 21 -15.70 -10.19 -7.66
N THR A 22 -16.15 -9.80 -8.86
CA THR A 22 -16.09 -8.39 -9.28
C THR A 22 -17.09 -7.52 -8.53
N GLU A 23 -18.28 -8.00 -8.20
CA GLU A 23 -19.18 -7.25 -7.31
C GLU A 23 -18.58 -7.12 -5.91
N ALA A 24 -17.92 -8.15 -5.37
CA ALA A 24 -17.21 -8.05 -4.10
C ALA A 24 -16.09 -6.98 -4.15
N MET A 25 -15.32 -6.91 -5.24
CA MET A 25 -14.31 -5.85 -5.40
C MET A 25 -14.95 -4.46 -5.45
N ARG A 26 -16.04 -4.29 -6.21
CA ARG A 26 -16.77 -3.02 -6.29
C ARG A 26 -17.34 -2.62 -4.94
N ALA A 27 -17.88 -3.56 -4.17
CA ALA A 27 -18.38 -3.30 -2.82
C ALA A 27 -17.27 -2.83 -1.87
N VAL A 28 -16.09 -3.47 -1.91
CA VAL A 28 -14.93 -3.03 -1.12
C VAL A 28 -14.46 -1.64 -1.57
N ALA A 29 -14.42 -1.38 -2.88
CA ALA A 29 -14.07 -0.07 -3.42
C ALA A 29 -15.03 1.04 -2.94
N ARG A 30 -16.35 0.79 -2.97
CA ARG A 30 -17.36 1.71 -2.43
C ARG A 30 -17.18 1.95 -0.92
N LEU A 31 -16.94 0.89 -0.15
CA LEU A 31 -16.72 1.00 1.29
C LEU A 31 -15.49 1.87 1.61
N ILE A 32 -14.40 1.69 0.87
CA ILE A 32 -13.21 2.54 1.00
C ILE A 32 -13.57 3.98 0.67
N MET A 33 -14.34 4.23 -0.40
CA MET A 33 -14.79 5.59 -0.78
C MET A 33 -15.60 6.28 0.32
N GLU A 34 -16.48 5.55 1.00
CA GLU A 34 -17.34 6.06 2.08
C GLU A 34 -16.61 6.22 3.42
N SER A 35 -15.53 5.49 3.65
CA SER A 35 -14.76 5.58 4.90
C SER A 35 -13.97 6.90 5.02
N PRO A 36 -13.58 7.37 6.20
CA PRO A 36 -12.75 8.59 6.35
C PRO A 36 -11.26 8.33 6.08
N CYS A 37 -10.90 7.37 5.22
CA CYS A 37 -9.51 7.08 4.92
C CYS A 37 -8.94 7.97 3.80
N ARG A 38 -7.62 7.98 3.64
CA ARG A 38 -6.94 8.45 2.44
C ARG A 38 -6.03 7.34 1.95
N ALA A 39 -5.92 7.17 0.63
CA ALA A 39 -5.08 6.15 0.05
C ALA A 39 -3.87 6.78 -0.61
N PHE A 40 -2.68 6.33 -0.22
CA PHE A 40 -1.42 6.70 -0.86
C PHE A 40 -0.80 5.44 -1.45
N VAL A 41 -0.42 5.51 -2.73
CA VAL A 41 0.21 4.38 -3.41
C VAL A 41 1.55 4.84 -3.96
N VAL A 42 2.63 4.31 -3.40
CA VAL A 42 3.98 4.56 -3.89
C VAL A 42 4.31 3.50 -4.95
N VAL A 43 4.62 3.96 -6.16
CA VAL A 43 5.03 3.14 -7.30
C VAL A 43 6.48 3.43 -7.61
N VAL A 44 7.28 2.38 -7.77
CA VAL A 44 8.71 2.47 -8.06
C VAL A 44 8.98 1.87 -9.43
N ASP A 45 9.60 2.62 -10.33
CA ASP A 45 10.06 2.07 -11.60
C ASP A 45 11.47 1.47 -11.44
N LYS A 46 11.55 0.14 -11.31
CA LYS A 46 12.85 -0.53 -11.17
C LYS A 46 13.74 -0.44 -12.43
N ARG A 47 13.22 0.06 -13.55
CA ARG A 47 13.96 0.09 -14.83
C ARG A 47 14.88 1.31 -14.95
N ASP A 48 14.62 2.37 -14.20
CA ASP A 48 15.33 3.66 -14.31
C ASP A 48 15.86 4.13 -12.95
N LEU A 49 16.36 3.19 -12.15
CA LEU A 49 16.87 3.50 -10.82
C LEU A 49 18.19 4.30 -10.90
N PRO A 50 18.32 5.41 -10.16
CA PRO A 50 19.56 6.15 -10.06
C PRO A 50 20.72 5.29 -9.54
N GLU A 51 21.96 5.61 -9.93
CA GLU A 51 23.16 4.85 -9.54
C GLU A 51 23.36 4.71 -8.02
N TYR A 52 22.84 5.66 -7.22
CA TYR A 52 22.91 5.58 -5.76
C TYR A 52 21.98 4.51 -5.16
N VAL A 53 21.05 3.95 -5.95
CA VAL A 53 20.21 2.81 -5.58
C VAL A 53 20.90 1.52 -6.02
N ALA A 54 21.97 1.16 -5.30
CA ALA A 54 22.79 0.00 -5.65
C ALA A 54 22.14 -1.34 -5.26
N THR A 55 21.19 -1.34 -4.31
CA THR A 55 20.56 -2.57 -3.81
C THR A 55 19.05 -2.43 -3.66
N ASP A 56 18.34 -3.57 -3.67
CA ASP A 56 16.91 -3.60 -3.29
C ASP A 56 16.70 -3.02 -1.87
N THR A 57 17.68 -3.15 -0.98
CA THR A 57 17.57 -2.59 0.38
C THR A 57 17.57 -1.06 0.37
N ASP A 58 18.42 -0.45 -0.46
CA ASP A 58 18.42 1.00 -0.65
C ASP A 58 17.10 1.48 -1.24
N LEU A 59 16.59 0.74 -2.24
CA LEU A 59 15.31 1.03 -2.86
C LEU A 59 14.15 0.97 -1.86
N TYR A 60 14.09 -0.08 -1.05
CA TYR A 60 13.09 -0.22 0.01
C TYR A 60 13.18 0.92 1.02
N ARG A 61 14.39 1.29 1.45
CA ARG A 61 14.60 2.40 2.40
C ARG A 61 14.13 3.73 1.81
N ILE A 62 14.49 4.04 0.57
CA ILE A 62 14.09 5.28 -0.11
C ILE A 62 12.58 5.33 -0.28
N ALA A 63 11.97 4.23 -0.76
CA ALA A 63 10.53 4.16 -0.93
C ALA A 63 9.78 4.33 0.39
N PHE A 64 10.32 3.76 1.47
CA PHE A 64 9.76 3.92 2.80
C PHE A 64 9.90 5.34 3.33
N TRP A 65 11.06 5.99 3.17
CA TRP A 65 11.26 7.39 3.57
C TRP A 65 10.32 8.34 2.82
N LEU A 66 10.15 8.14 1.52
CA LEU A 66 9.21 8.94 0.74
C LEU A 66 7.78 8.76 1.24
N LEU A 67 7.38 7.52 1.59
CA LEU A 67 6.09 7.26 2.20
C LEU A 67 5.95 8.02 3.53
N LEU A 68 6.98 7.99 4.38
CA LEU A 68 6.99 8.73 5.65
C LEU A 68 6.86 10.24 5.42
N ASP A 69 7.55 10.80 4.43
CA ASP A 69 7.44 12.23 4.07
C ASP A 69 6.02 12.62 3.68
N ILE A 70 5.36 11.78 2.87
CA ILE A 70 3.98 12.00 2.44
C ILE A 70 3.04 11.94 3.63
N LEU A 71 3.17 10.91 4.47
CA LEU A 71 2.31 10.72 5.63
C LEU A 71 2.51 11.83 6.67
N GLU A 72 3.76 12.25 6.92
CA GLU A 72 4.07 13.38 7.80
C GLU A 72 3.43 14.68 7.30
N ALA A 73 3.55 14.98 6.00
CA ALA A 73 2.94 16.18 5.43
C ALA A 73 1.40 16.18 5.57
N GLU A 74 0.78 15.00 5.49
CA GLU A 74 -0.66 14.84 5.69
C GLU A 74 -1.06 15.01 7.16
N LEU A 75 -0.30 14.44 8.10
CA LEU A 75 -0.52 14.64 9.54
C LEU A 75 -0.38 16.12 9.93
N VAL A 76 0.64 16.81 9.42
CA VAL A 76 0.82 18.27 9.57
C VAL A 76 -0.39 19.03 9.06
N ALA A 77 -0.88 18.70 7.86
CA ALA A 77 -2.04 19.38 7.26
C ALA A 77 -3.33 19.16 8.07
N LEU A 78 -3.48 17.97 8.66
CA LEU A 78 -4.60 17.64 9.54
C LEU A 78 -4.48 18.24 10.94
N HIS A 79 -3.29 18.65 11.35
CA HIS A 79 -2.96 19.03 12.73
C HIS A 79 -3.20 17.88 13.72
N ASP A 80 -2.85 16.66 13.30
CA ASP A 80 -3.08 15.43 14.06
C ASP A 80 -1.78 14.62 14.23
N ASP A 81 -1.74 13.87 15.32
CA ASP A 81 -0.73 12.84 15.58
C ASP A 81 -1.12 11.49 14.97
N GLY A 82 -0.13 10.70 14.57
CA GLY A 82 -0.31 9.47 13.81
C GLY A 82 0.37 8.24 14.39
N LEU A 83 -0.26 7.09 14.16
CA LEU A 83 0.32 5.76 14.36
C LEU A 83 0.60 5.12 13.01
N LEU A 84 1.84 4.72 12.77
CA LEU A 84 2.18 3.95 11.58
C LEU A 84 2.02 2.45 11.85
N MET A 85 1.20 1.78 11.04
CA MET A 85 1.11 0.33 11.03
C MET A 85 1.53 -0.21 9.67
N ALA A 86 2.42 -1.21 9.67
CA ALA A 86 2.97 -1.82 8.47
C ALA A 86 2.70 -3.33 8.45
N ASP A 87 2.48 -3.87 7.25
CA ASP A 87 2.32 -5.32 7.07
C ASP A 87 3.67 -6.02 7.22
N MET A 88 3.70 -7.06 8.05
CA MET A 88 4.82 -8.00 8.11
C MET A 88 4.79 -8.89 6.87
N ARG A 89 5.36 -8.39 5.77
CA ARG A 89 5.58 -9.21 4.58
C ARG A 89 6.87 -9.99 4.71
N SER A 90 6.83 -11.01 5.56
CA SER A 90 7.83 -12.05 5.46
C SER A 90 7.21 -13.41 5.64
N ASP A 91 7.28 -14.19 4.58
CA ASP A 91 7.01 -15.63 4.57
C ASP A 91 8.05 -16.39 5.45
N LEU A 92 8.99 -15.67 6.07
CA LEU A 92 9.96 -16.16 7.04
C LEU A 92 10.16 -15.13 8.16
N HIS A 93 9.82 -15.49 9.40
CA HIS A 93 10.09 -14.73 10.63
C HIS A 93 11.57 -14.34 10.83
N SER A 94 12.12 -13.45 10.00
CA SER A 94 13.44 -12.87 10.22
C SER A 94 13.21 -11.50 10.82
N SER A 95 13.46 -11.39 12.13
CA SER A 95 13.59 -10.15 12.89
C SER A 95 14.41 -9.06 12.17
N VAL A 96 15.21 -9.44 11.18
CA VAL A 96 16.03 -8.60 10.33
C VAL A 96 15.21 -7.65 9.43
N GLN A 97 14.10 -8.07 8.84
CA GLN A 97 13.32 -7.20 7.94
C GLN A 97 12.55 -6.13 8.72
N ASP A 98 11.92 -6.52 9.82
CA ASP A 98 11.27 -5.57 10.74
C ASP A 98 12.30 -4.61 11.32
N ARG A 99 13.50 -5.12 11.67
CA ARG A 99 14.60 -4.29 12.16
C ARG A 99 15.05 -3.27 11.12
N ARG A 100 15.17 -3.64 9.85
CA ARG A 100 15.53 -2.68 8.78
C ARG A 100 14.53 -1.55 8.63
N LEU A 101 13.23 -1.82 8.74
CA LEU A 101 12.20 -0.77 8.68
C LEU A 101 12.21 0.10 9.94
N ILE A 102 12.48 -0.49 11.11
CA ILE A 102 12.66 0.27 12.35
C ILE A 102 13.89 1.17 12.25
N ASP A 103 15.03 0.64 11.82
CA ASP A 103 16.27 1.41 11.66
C ASP A 103 16.07 2.54 10.64
N ALA A 104 15.46 2.23 9.48
CA ALA A 104 15.12 3.24 8.48
C ALA A 104 14.18 4.33 9.04
N PHE A 105 13.19 3.96 9.85
CA PHE A 105 12.31 4.91 10.52
C PHE A 105 13.08 5.78 11.52
N GLN A 106 13.94 5.19 12.33
CA GLN A 106 14.75 5.91 13.33
C GLN A 106 15.71 6.90 12.66
N ASP A 107 16.37 6.49 11.58
CA ASP A 107 17.24 7.38 10.80
C ASP A 107 16.44 8.55 10.19
N TRP A 108 15.22 8.27 9.69
CA TRP A 108 14.31 9.30 9.17
C TRP A 108 13.87 10.29 10.25
N VAL A 109 13.52 9.83 11.45
CA VAL A 109 13.21 10.68 12.60
C VAL A 109 14.44 11.52 13.01
N ALA A 110 15.63 10.90 13.05
CA ALA A 110 16.88 11.58 13.40
C ALA A 110 17.22 12.71 12.41
N SER A 111 16.99 12.50 11.11
CA SER A 111 17.16 13.54 10.08
C SER A 111 16.26 14.77 10.26
N ARG A 112 15.22 14.66 11.10
CA ARG A 112 14.27 15.73 11.48
C ARG A 112 14.48 16.23 12.90
N ALA A 113 15.62 15.93 13.50
CA ALA A 113 15.92 16.27 14.89
C ALA A 113 14.85 15.76 15.87
N GLY A 114 14.18 14.65 15.56
CA GLY A 114 13.12 14.08 16.41
C GLY A 114 11.75 14.74 16.28
N GLN A 115 11.57 15.73 15.40
CA GLN A 115 10.30 16.44 15.24
C GLN A 115 9.45 15.78 14.15
N THR A 116 8.48 14.97 14.55
CA THR A 116 7.52 14.29 13.66
C THR A 116 6.17 14.17 14.36
N HIS A 117 5.09 13.99 13.59
CA HIS A 117 3.75 13.72 14.13
C HIS A 117 3.52 12.23 14.42
N PHE A 118 4.53 11.38 14.23
CA PHE A 118 4.46 9.97 14.58
C PHE A 118 4.81 9.76 16.06
N VAL A 119 3.82 9.34 16.85
CA VAL A 119 3.98 9.27 18.32
C VAL A 119 4.77 8.06 18.82
N GLN A 120 5.03 7.07 17.95
CA GLN A 120 5.79 5.87 18.28
C GLN A 120 6.44 5.23 17.05
N VAL A 121 7.32 4.26 17.30
CA VAL A 121 7.89 3.39 16.26
C VAL A 121 6.79 2.63 15.51
N PRO A 122 7.02 2.28 14.22
CA PRO A 122 6.03 1.58 13.42
C PRO A 122 5.61 0.26 14.07
N TRP A 123 4.30 0.01 14.07
CA TRP A 123 3.77 -1.26 14.54
C TRP A 123 3.65 -2.25 13.40
N PHE A 124 4.23 -3.42 13.58
CA PHE A 124 4.25 -4.50 12.58
C PHE A 124 3.16 -5.52 12.91
N GLY A 125 2.33 -5.82 11.93
CA GLY A 125 1.25 -6.78 12.09
C GLY A 125 1.04 -7.61 10.82
N PHE A 126 0.53 -8.83 10.98
CA PHE A 126 0.13 -9.62 9.82
C PHE A 126 -1.18 -9.09 9.25
N SER A 127 -1.19 -8.74 7.97
CA SER A 127 -2.39 -8.29 7.25
C SER A 127 -3.59 -9.22 7.43
N ALA A 128 -3.40 -10.52 7.69
CA ALA A 128 -4.49 -11.44 8.02
C ALA A 128 -5.38 -10.99 9.19
N PHE A 129 -4.83 -10.26 10.18
CA PHE A 129 -5.53 -9.87 11.41
C PHE A 129 -5.99 -8.41 11.43
N TYR A 130 -5.52 -7.57 10.49
CA TYR A 130 -5.81 -6.14 10.51
C TYR A 130 -6.50 -5.66 9.24
N ALA A 131 -7.75 -5.20 9.38
CA ALA A 131 -8.56 -4.72 8.26
C ALA A 131 -7.87 -3.57 7.48
N GLY A 132 -7.24 -2.62 8.18
CA GLY A 132 -6.53 -1.50 7.54
C GLY A 132 -5.43 -1.95 6.57
N LEU A 133 -4.62 -2.95 6.96
CA LEU A 133 -3.57 -3.52 6.09
C LEU A 133 -4.16 -4.28 4.91
N GLN A 134 -5.29 -4.97 5.10
CA GLN A 134 -5.99 -5.65 4.00
C GLN A 134 -6.53 -4.66 2.97
N LEU A 135 -7.08 -3.53 3.42
CA LEU A 135 -7.55 -2.46 2.55
C LEU A 135 -6.39 -1.80 1.80
N ALA A 136 -5.25 -1.56 2.48
CA ALA A 136 -4.05 -1.04 1.82
C ALA A 136 -3.54 -1.99 0.71
N ASP A 137 -3.45 -3.29 1.00
CA ASP A 137 -3.10 -4.32 0.02
C ASP A 137 -4.08 -4.35 -1.17
N PHE A 138 -5.38 -4.20 -0.89
CA PHE A 138 -6.42 -4.16 -1.91
C PHE A 138 -6.27 -2.95 -2.85
N VAL A 139 -6.06 -1.75 -2.29
CA VAL A 139 -5.87 -0.52 -3.08
C VAL A 139 -4.60 -0.60 -3.91
N ALA A 140 -3.49 -1.04 -3.32
CA ALA A 140 -2.23 -1.20 -4.03
C ALA A 140 -2.39 -2.15 -5.23
N TYR A 141 -3.10 -3.26 -5.03
CA TYR A 141 -3.37 -4.23 -6.09
C TYR A 141 -4.23 -3.67 -7.22
N LEU A 142 -5.34 -2.97 -6.92
CA LEU A 142 -6.16 -2.35 -7.98
C LEU A 142 -5.41 -1.26 -8.73
N THR A 143 -4.53 -0.52 -8.05
CA THR A 143 -3.69 0.51 -8.68
C THR A 143 -2.67 -0.11 -9.63
N ASP A 144 -2.07 -1.23 -9.24
CA ASP A 144 -1.15 -2.01 -10.09
C ASP A 144 -1.85 -2.52 -11.36
N VAL A 145 -3.03 -3.13 -11.21
CA VAL A 145 -3.86 -3.58 -12.33
C VAL A 145 -4.22 -2.40 -13.25
N ALA A 146 -4.62 -1.27 -12.68
CA ALA A 146 -5.01 -0.09 -13.45
C ALA A 146 -3.83 0.56 -14.21
N SER A 147 -2.60 0.37 -13.74
CA SER A 147 -1.39 0.94 -14.34
C SER A 147 -0.78 0.04 -15.42
N GLY A 148 -1.21 -1.22 -15.53
CA GLY A 148 -0.69 -2.17 -16.51
C GLY A 148 -1.19 -1.91 -17.94
N ALA A 149 -0.27 -1.76 -18.90
CA ALA A 149 -0.55 -1.50 -20.32
C ALA A 149 -0.80 -2.79 -21.15
N GLY A 150 -1.66 -3.69 -20.68
CA GLY A 150 -2.05 -4.90 -21.40
C GLY A 150 -3.32 -4.72 -22.24
N GLU A 151 -3.54 -5.55 -23.27
CA GLU A 151 -4.81 -5.61 -24.00
C GLU A 151 -5.96 -5.91 -23.03
N ALA A 152 -6.85 -4.93 -22.83
CA ALA A 152 -7.97 -5.04 -21.92
C ALA A 152 -8.98 -6.07 -22.44
N ASN A 153 -8.99 -7.27 -21.86
CA ASN A 153 -10.12 -8.18 -21.98
C ASN A 153 -11.26 -7.73 -21.04
N THR A 154 -12.46 -8.30 -21.21
CA THR A 154 -13.65 -7.92 -20.41
C THR A 154 -13.40 -7.98 -18.90
N ARG A 155 -12.65 -8.98 -18.42
CA ARG A 155 -12.33 -9.12 -16.99
C ARG A 155 -11.40 -8.01 -16.50
N GLN A 156 -10.42 -7.64 -17.31
CA GLN A 156 -9.51 -6.53 -16.98
C GLN A 156 -10.27 -5.20 -16.94
N GLN A 157 -11.19 -4.98 -17.88
CA GLN A 157 -12.05 -3.79 -17.86
C GLN A 157 -12.87 -3.71 -16.56
N GLU A 158 -13.46 -4.81 -16.10
CA GLU A 158 -14.22 -4.80 -14.83
C GLU A 158 -13.35 -4.48 -13.60
N LEU A 159 -12.06 -4.82 -13.63
CA LEU A 159 -11.10 -4.43 -12.60
C LEU A 159 -10.73 -2.95 -12.70
N HIS A 160 -10.56 -2.42 -13.91
CA HIS A 160 -10.39 -0.98 -14.14
C HIS A 160 -11.60 -0.19 -13.64
N ASP A 161 -12.82 -0.68 -13.89
CA ASP A 161 -14.04 -0.04 -13.40
C ASP A 161 -14.08 -0.03 -11.86
N ALA A 162 -13.63 -1.11 -11.20
CA ALA A 162 -13.53 -1.15 -9.75
C ALA A 162 -12.48 -0.16 -9.22
N PHE A 163 -11.35 0.01 -9.90
CA PHE A 163 -10.35 1.02 -9.54
C PHE A 163 -10.86 2.45 -9.78
N ALA A 164 -11.62 2.68 -10.86
CA ALA A 164 -12.17 3.99 -11.18
C ALA A 164 -13.05 4.55 -10.05
N LEU A 165 -13.73 3.67 -9.30
CA LEU A 165 -14.47 4.05 -8.09
C LEU A 165 -13.58 4.68 -7.01
N LEU A 166 -12.32 4.24 -6.91
CA LEU A 166 -11.35 4.68 -5.89
C LEU A 166 -10.48 5.86 -6.33
N GLN A 167 -10.44 6.16 -7.63
CA GLN A 167 -9.42 7.02 -8.22
C GLN A 167 -9.33 8.41 -7.55
N SER A 168 -10.48 8.98 -7.17
CA SER A 168 -10.54 10.30 -6.51
C SER A 168 -9.92 10.32 -5.10
N LYS A 169 -9.69 9.16 -4.50
CA LYS A 169 -9.18 8.99 -3.13
C LYS A 169 -7.74 8.47 -3.07
N VAL A 170 -7.23 8.01 -4.21
CA VAL A 170 -5.90 7.42 -4.34
C VAL A 170 -4.92 8.48 -4.86
N ARG A 171 -3.96 8.87 -4.02
CA ARG A 171 -2.81 9.66 -4.43
C ARG A 171 -1.67 8.71 -4.81
N ILE A 172 -1.38 8.64 -6.10
CA ILE A 172 -0.25 7.86 -6.62
C ILE A 172 1.01 8.72 -6.57
N VAL A 173 2.05 8.23 -5.92
CA VAL A 173 3.37 8.87 -5.90
C VAL A 173 4.37 7.96 -6.61
N ARG A 174 5.04 8.49 -7.63
CA ARG A 174 6.01 7.75 -8.43
C ARG A 174 7.42 8.08 -7.98
N ILE A 175 8.20 7.05 -7.72
CA ILE A 175 9.65 7.13 -7.54
C ILE A 175 10.25 6.72 -8.89
N PRO A 176 10.99 7.62 -9.55
CA PRO A 176 11.74 7.29 -10.75
C PRO A 176 12.78 6.20 -10.46
#